data_AF-A4F7K7-F1
#
_entry.id   AF-A4F7K7-F1
#
_cell.length_a   1.000
_cell.length_b   1.000
_cell.length_c   1.000
_cell.angle_alpha   90.00
_cell.angle_beta   90.00
_cell.angle_gamma   90.00
#
_symmetry.space_group_name_H-M   'P 1'
#
loop_
_entity.id
_entity.type
_entity.pdbx_description
1 polymer ?
#
loop_
_entity_poly.entity_id
_entity_poly.type
_entity_poly.pdbx_seq_one_letter_code
_entity_poly.pdbx_strand_id
1 'polypeptide(L)' 'MTAFFIVWYLGYVVLAAYLPDFMATKLWGEVNVGLVMGIGQFATTLIITGAYVRFARKHMDPEVEEIRREAIGDQR' A
#
# COMPACT_ATOMS: atom_id res chain seq x y z
N MET A 1 6.39 -8.91 1.04
CA MET A 1 6.06 -7.51 1.40
C MET A 1 7.30 -6.71 1.80
N THR A 2 8.05 -7.12 2.83
CA THR A 2 9.22 -6.37 3.34
C THR A 2 10.32 -6.15 2.31
N ALA A 3 10.75 -7.19 1.59
CA ALA A 3 11.80 -7.05 0.56
C ALA A 3 11.39 -6.10 -0.58
N PHE A 4 10.14 -6.18 -1.03
CA PHE A 4 9.59 -5.25 -2.02
C PHE A 4 9.63 -3.81 -1.52
N PHE A 5 9.19 -3.58 -0.28
CA PHE A 5 9.19 -2.25 0.33
C PHE A 5 10.61 -1.67 0.44
N ILE A 6 11.58 -2.49 0.84
CA ILE A 6 12.99 -2.08 0.94
C ILE A 6 13.56 -1.71 -0.43
N VAL A 7 13.36 -2.55 -1.46
CA VAL A 7 13.85 -2.29 -2.81
C VAL A 7 13.21 -1.02 -3.39
N TRP A 8 11.90 -0.85 -3.20
CA TRP A 8 11.15 0.30 -3.67
C TRP A 8 11.59 1.61 -2.98
N TYR A 9 11.77 1.58 -1.67
CA TYR A 9 12.26 2.72 -0.89
C TYR A 9 13.71 3.09 -1.24
N LEU A 10 14.62 2.10 -1.28
CA LEU A 10 16.02 2.33 -1.66
C LEU A 10 16.13 2.84 -3.09
N GLY A 11 15.35 2.30 -4.03
CA GLY A 11 15.30 2.78 -5.40
C GLY A 11 14.92 4.26 -5.47
N TYR A 12 13.91 4.68 -4.71
CA TYR A 12 13.54 6.10 -4.58
C TYR A 12 14.68 6.95 -4.02
N VAL A 13 15.31 6.53 -2.92
CA VAL A 13 16.41 7.29 -2.28
C VAL A 13 17.62 7.40 -3.20
N VAL A 14 17.99 6.33 -3.89
CA VAL A 14 19.11 6.33 -4.84
C VAL A 14 18.81 7.24 -6.03
N LEU A 15 17.61 7.17 -6.63
CA LEU A 15 17.24 8.09 -7.70
C LEU A 15 17.23 9.55 -7.22
N ALA A 16 16.75 9.80 -6.00
CA ALA A 16 16.72 11.14 -5.43
C ALA A 16 18.12 11.71 -5.19
N ALA A 17 19.05 10.88 -4.73
CA ALA A 17 20.40 11.30 -4.39
C ALA A 17 21.31 11.46 -5.62
N TYR A 18 21.20 10.56 -6.60
CA TYR A 18 22.13 10.49 -7.73
C TYR A 18 21.58 11.10 -9.02
N LEU A 19 20.26 11.18 -9.19
CA LEU A 19 19.63 11.77 -10.38
C LEU A 19 18.56 12.81 -10.00
N PRO A 20 18.95 13.90 -9.31
CA PRO A 20 18.02 14.99 -8.97
C PRO A 20 17.39 15.62 -10.23
N ASP A 21 18.13 15.68 -11.35
CA ASP A 21 17.60 16.19 -12.62
C ASP A 21 16.49 15.30 -13.21
N PHE A 22 16.61 13.98 -13.03
CA PHE A 22 15.55 13.04 -13.40
C PHE A 22 14.33 13.19 -12.50
N MET A 23 14.53 13.34 -11.18
CA MET A 23 13.45 13.64 -10.24
C MET A 23 12.75 14.97 -10.56
N ALA A 24 13.49 15.96 -11.06
CA ALA A 24 12.98 17.27 -11.46
C ALA A 24 12.29 17.26 -12.83
N THR A 25 12.36 16.15 -13.57
CA THR A 25 11.68 16.02 -14.86
C THR A 25 10.17 16.18 -14.68
N LYS A 26 9.60 17.17 -15.35
CA LYS A 26 8.16 17.47 -15.29
C LYS A 26 7.40 16.49 -16.17
N LEU A 27 6.42 15.80 -15.59
CA LEU A 27 5.51 14.88 -16.28
C LEU A 27 4.28 15.62 -16.82
N TRP A 28 3.59 16.36 -15.95
CA TRP A 28 2.42 17.17 -16.32
C TRP A 28 2.39 18.47 -15.51
N GLY A 29 2.41 19.62 -16.20
CA GLY A 29 2.41 20.92 -15.55
C GLY A 29 3.58 21.06 -14.56
N GLU A 30 3.26 21.25 -13.28
CA GLU A 30 4.23 21.34 -12.18
C GLU A 30 4.54 20.00 -11.49
N VAL A 31 3.90 18.90 -11.92
CA VAL A 31 4.12 17.56 -11.36
C VAL A 31 5.42 17.00 -11.90
N ASN A 32 6.38 16.74 -11.02
CA ASN A 32 7.66 16.12 -11.36
C ASN A 32 7.70 14.62 -10.97
N VAL A 33 8.66 13.89 -11.53
CA VAL A 33 8.86 12.46 -11.25
C VAL A 33 9.05 12.20 -9.77
N GLY A 34 9.76 13.09 -9.05
CA GLY A 34 9.97 12.97 -7.61
C GLY A 34 8.67 13.03 -6.81
N LEU A 35 7.77 13.94 -7.15
CA LEU A 35 6.46 14.07 -6.52
C LEU A 35 5.61 12.82 -6.77
N VAL A 36 5.62 12.30 -8.01
CA VAL A 36 4.90 11.06 -8.35
C VAL A 36 5.46 9.88 -7.59
N MET A 37 6.77 9.71 -7.51
CA MET A 37 7.37 8.61 -6.76
C MET A 37 7.13 8.76 -5.26
N GLY A 38 7.20 9.97 -4.70
CA GLY A 38 6.87 10.25 -3.31
C GLY A 38 5.42 9.90 -2.98
N ILE A 39 4.46 10.35 -3.80
CA ILE A 39 3.04 9.97 -3.66
C ILE A 39 2.86 8.46 -3.85
N GLY A 40 3.61 7.85 -4.77
CA GLY A 40 3.64 6.41 -5.01
C GLY A 40 3.97 5.61 -3.76
N GLN A 41 4.89 6.08 -2.90
CA GLN A 41 5.19 5.43 -1.61
C GLN A 41 3.94 5.34 -0.71
N PHE A 42 3.20 6.45 -0.59
CA PHE A 42 1.95 6.48 0.19
C PHE A 42 0.85 5.64 -0.44
N ALA A 43 0.66 5.76 -1.76
CA ALA A 43 -0.33 5.02 -2.50
C ALA A 43 -0.13 3.50 -2.36
N THR A 44 1.12 3.03 -2.41
CA THR A 44 1.45 1.61 -2.25
C THR A 44 1.00 1.08 -0.89
N THR A 45 1.17 1.86 0.17
CA THR A 45 0.73 1.48 1.52
C THR A 45 -0.79 1.38 1.60
N LEU A 46 -1.50 2.36 1.05
CA LEU A 46 -2.97 2.35 0.99
C LEU A 46 -3.50 1.19 0.14
N ILE A 47 -2.83 0.89 -0.98
CA ILE A 47 -3.17 -0.24 -1.86
C ILE A 47 -2.95 -1.57 -1.14
N ILE A 48 -1.82 -1.76 -0.46
CA ILE A 48 -1.54 -3.00 0.28
C ILE A 48 -2.59 -3.21 1.37
N THR A 49 -2.90 -2.19 2.16
CA THR A 49 -3.93 -2.27 3.21
C THR A 49 -5.31 -2.51 2.61
N GLY A 50 -5.69 -1.78 1.55
CA GLY A 50 -6.98 -1.95 0.89
C GLY A 50 -7.14 -3.32 0.22
N ALA A 51 -6.09 -3.81 -0.44
CA ALA A 51 -6.04 -5.15 -1.03
C ALA A 51 -6.12 -6.22 0.06
N TYR A 52 -5.43 -6.05 1.18
CA TYR A 52 -5.53 -6.93 2.34
C TYR A 52 -6.96 -6.96 2.89
N VAL A 53 -7.58 -5.79 3.14
CA VAL A 53 -8.96 -5.74 3.66
C VAL A 53 -9.96 -6.32 2.66
N ARG A 54 -9.79 -6.09 1.36
CA ARG A 54 -10.64 -6.69 0.32
C ARG A 54 -10.46 -8.20 0.24
N PHE A 55 -9.23 -8.69 0.37
CA PHE A 55 -8.91 -10.11 0.42
C PHE A 55 -9.49 -10.76 1.67
N ALA A 56 -9.30 -10.14 2.83
CA ALA A 56 -9.84 -10.56 4.12
C ALA A 56 -11.37 -10.65 4.07
N ARG A 57 -12.07 -9.63 3.57
CA ARG A 57 -13.54 -9.73 3.36
C ARG A 57 -13.93 -10.92 2.49
N LYS A 58 -13.22 -11.15 1.38
CA LYS A 58 -13.54 -12.25 0.46
C LYS A 58 -13.25 -13.66 1.04
N HIS A 59 -12.30 -13.80 1.95
CA HIS A 59 -11.90 -15.10 2.54
C HIS A 59 -12.43 -15.33 3.96
N MET A 60 -12.66 -14.28 4.76
CA MET A 60 -13.05 -14.37 6.18
C MET A 60 -14.57 -14.31 6.39
N ASP A 61 -15.38 -13.93 5.40
CA ASP A 61 -16.83 -13.83 5.57
C ASP A 61 -17.53 -15.16 6.00
N PRO A 62 -17.12 -16.38 5.59
CA PRO A 62 -17.75 -17.59 6.12
C PRO A 62 -17.29 -17.96 7.56
N GLU A 63 -16.00 -17.86 7.88
CA GLU A 63 -15.47 -18.25 9.20
C GLU A 63 -15.78 -17.23 10.31
N VAL A 64 -15.75 -15.92 9.99
CA VAL A 64 -16.06 -14.86 10.97
C VAL A 64 -17.55 -14.86 11.30
N GLU A 65 -18.40 -15.21 10.35
CA GLU A 65 -19.83 -15.32 10.60
C GLU A 65 -20.18 -16.55 11.43
N GLU A 66 -19.42 -17.65 11.31
CA GLU A 66 -19.53 -18.83 12.16
C GLU A 66 -19.06 -18.52 13.60
N ILE A 67 -17.87 -17.92 13.76
CA ILE A 67 -17.35 -17.49 15.08
C ILE A 67 -18.25 -16.42 15.72
N ARG A 68 -18.83 -15.51 14.93
CA ARG A 68 -19.78 -14.49 15.43
C ARG A 68 -21.10 -15.13 15.86
N ARG A 69 -21.57 -16.18 15.18
CA ARG A 69 -22.76 -16.95 15.60
C ARG A 69 -22.51 -17.72 16.89
N GLU A 70 -21.33 -18.32 17.06
CA GLU A 70 -20.93 -18.96 18.32
C GLU A 70 -20.76 -17.94 19.46
N ALA A 71 -20.09 -16.81 19.20
CA ALA A 71 -19.85 -15.77 20.22
C ALA A 71 -21.10 -15.01 20.66
N ILE A 72 -22.12 -14.88 19.78
CA ILE A 72 -23.43 -14.27 20.10
C ILE A 72 -24.43 -15.35 20.58
N GLY A 73 -24.06 -16.63 20.51
CA GLY A 73 -24.94 -17.77 20.71
C GLY A 73 -24.57 -18.67 21.89
N ASP A 74 -24.42 -18.12 23.10
CA ASP A 74 -24.81 -18.82 24.33
C ASP A 74 -24.98 -17.84 25.51
N GLN A 75 -26.09 -17.11 25.52
CA GLN A 75 -26.72 -16.68 26.77
C GLN A 75 -28.23 -16.96 26.64
N ARG A 76 -28.57 -18.24 26.76
CA ARG A 76 -29.91 -18.66 27.17
C ARG A 76 -30.00 -18.67 28.70
#